data_AF-A0A849QLK5-F1
#
_entry.id   AF-A0A849QLK5-F1
#
_cell.length_a   1.000
_cell.length_b   1.000
_cell.length_c   1.000
_cell.angle_alpha   90.00
_cell.angle_beta   90.00
_cell.angle_gamma   90.00
#
_symmetry.space_group_name_H-M   'P 1'
#
loop_
_entity.id
_entity.type
_entity.pdbx_description
1 polymer ?
#
loop_
_entity_poly.entity_id
_entity_poly.type
_entity_poly.pdbx_seq_one_letter_code
_entity_poly.pdbx_strand_id
1 'polypeptide(L)'
;MTEARMFVILSNFTNDYKMRNFKSQNVVRGLASGTAEAEANLMLDEPKDFIGFLMAQLINRQLEDPNLESRVKDWKMTVVLATDYYPVTLTFDRGVRFSMGAASDATLIVEMSFGTIIRLVMEETSTIKAFLKGEIKARGMFRHPVAMKRFYGLLNAALKG
;
A
#
# COMPACT_ATOMS: atom_id res chain seq x y z
N MET A 1 9.48 -14.83 16.60
CA MET A 1 8.14 -14.91 15.95
C MET A 1 8.12 -16.22 15.17
N THR A 2 7.27 -17.17 15.54
CA THR A 2 7.29 -18.55 15.00
C THR A 2 6.57 -18.63 13.65
N GLU A 3 7.14 -19.35 12.67
CA GLU A 3 6.62 -19.49 11.29
C GLU A 3 5.12 -19.86 11.23
N ALA A 4 4.64 -20.67 12.17
CA ALA A 4 3.24 -21.07 12.27
C ALA A 4 2.27 -19.90 12.45
N ARG A 5 2.67 -18.84 13.16
CA ARG A 5 1.82 -17.64 13.29
C ARG A 5 1.75 -16.85 11.99
N MET A 6 2.86 -16.77 11.25
CA MET A 6 2.92 -16.07 9.97
C MET A 6 2.02 -16.76 8.93
N PHE A 7 1.99 -18.10 8.90
CA PHE A 7 1.13 -18.86 7.97
C PHE A 7 -0.37 -18.67 8.26
N VAL A 8 -0.77 -18.72 9.53
CA VAL A 8 -2.18 -18.54 9.94
C VAL A 8 -2.66 -17.10 9.66
N ILE A 9 -1.78 -16.12 9.85
CA ILE A 9 -2.04 -14.72 9.49
C ILE A 9 -2.26 -14.63 7.98
N LEU A 10 -1.31 -15.11 7.17
CA LEU A 10 -1.43 -15.06 5.71
C LEU A 10 -2.68 -15.80 5.20
N SER A 11 -3.06 -16.93 5.78
CA SER A 11 -4.28 -17.67 5.37
C SER A 11 -5.57 -16.93 5.71
N ASN A 12 -5.65 -16.29 6.88
CA ASN A 12 -6.84 -15.52 7.27
C ASN A 12 -6.98 -14.24 6.44
N PHE A 13 -5.87 -13.57 6.15
CA PHE A 13 -5.85 -12.36 5.30
C PHE A 13 -6.17 -12.68 3.82
N THR A 14 -5.68 -13.80 3.28
CA THR A 14 -5.98 -14.22 1.90
C THR A 14 -7.46 -14.59 1.72
N ASN A 15 -8.07 -15.22 2.73
CA ASN A 15 -9.48 -15.61 2.70
C ASN A 15 -10.43 -14.41 2.73
N ASP A 16 -10.14 -13.40 3.54
CA ASP A 16 -11.00 -12.21 3.64
C ASP A 16 -10.94 -11.38 2.33
N TYR A 17 -9.77 -11.28 1.70
CA TYR A 17 -9.61 -10.65 0.37
C TYR A 17 -10.37 -11.39 -0.74
N LYS A 18 -10.25 -12.73 -0.81
CA LYS A 18 -11.00 -13.55 -1.78
C LYS A 18 -12.51 -13.39 -1.62
N MET A 19 -13.00 -13.34 -0.38
CA MET A 19 -14.42 -13.20 -0.07
C MET A 19 -14.97 -11.82 -0.45
N ARG A 20 -14.18 -10.75 -0.30
CA ARG A 20 -14.60 -9.39 -0.69
C ARG A 20 -14.60 -9.20 -2.21
N ASN A 21 -13.55 -9.63 -2.92
CA ASN A 21 -13.50 -9.55 -4.39
C ASN A 21 -14.55 -10.45 -5.07
N PHE A 22 -14.89 -11.59 -4.47
CA PHE A 22 -15.98 -12.45 -4.96
C PHE A 22 -17.36 -11.77 -4.84
N LYS A 23 -17.58 -10.96 -3.79
CA LYS A 23 -18.82 -10.18 -3.66
C LYS A 23 -18.89 -9.03 -4.68
N SER A 24 -17.80 -8.32 -4.93
CA SER A 24 -17.76 -7.25 -5.94
C SER A 24 -17.98 -7.80 -7.36
N GLN A 25 -17.38 -8.95 -7.70
CA GLN A 25 -17.56 -9.56 -9.03
C GLN A 25 -18.97 -10.10 -9.28
N ASN A 26 -19.66 -10.58 -8.25
CA ASN A 26 -21.04 -11.06 -8.39
C ASN A 26 -22.07 -9.93 -8.46
N VAL A 27 -21.80 -8.76 -7.87
CA VAL A 27 -22.65 -7.57 -8.06
C VAL A 27 -22.52 -7.03 -9.49
N VAL A 28 -21.32 -7.08 -10.09
CA VAL A 28 -21.08 -6.65 -11.47
C VAL A 28 -21.69 -7.62 -12.49
N ARG A 29 -21.68 -8.94 -12.23
CA ARG A 29 -22.34 -9.94 -13.09
C ARG A 29 -23.87 -9.82 -13.15
N GLY A 30 -24.51 -9.19 -12.16
CA GLY A 30 -25.96 -8.94 -12.17
C GLY A 30 -26.40 -7.77 -13.05
N LEU A 31 -25.47 -6.94 -13.54
CA LEU A 31 -25.78 -5.67 -14.22
C LEU A 31 -25.18 -5.56 -15.64
N ALA A 32 -24.35 -6.50 -16.07
CA ALA A 32 -23.68 -6.46 -17.38
C ALA A 32 -24.26 -7.50 -18.36
N SER A 33 -25.46 -7.23 -18.89
CA SER A 33 -25.96 -7.84 -20.14
C SER A 33 -25.96 -6.86 -21.32
N GLY A 34 -25.16 -5.79 -21.25
CA GLY A 34 -25.07 -4.81 -22.32
C GLY A 34 -23.70 -4.15 -22.38
N THR A 35 -23.09 -4.21 -23.56
CA THR A 35 -21.92 -3.44 -24.03
C THR A 35 -20.52 -3.95 -23.63
N ALA A 36 -20.02 -4.88 -24.46
CA ALA A 36 -18.69 -5.49 -24.42
C ALA A 36 -17.52 -4.56 -24.84
N GLU A 37 -17.66 -3.24 -24.69
CA GLU A 37 -16.62 -2.27 -25.11
C GLU A 37 -16.18 -1.31 -23.99
N ALA A 38 -16.72 -1.48 -22.77
CA ALA A 38 -16.31 -0.72 -21.57
C ALA A 38 -15.38 -1.51 -20.63
N GLU A 39 -14.92 -2.72 -21.02
CA GLU A 39 -13.97 -3.56 -20.27
C GLU A 39 -12.50 -3.16 -20.52
N ALA A 40 -12.19 -1.87 -20.51
CA ALA A 40 -10.81 -1.40 -20.39
C ALA A 40 -10.36 -1.53 -18.93
N ASN A 41 -10.07 -2.79 -18.54
CA ASN A 41 -9.09 -3.20 -17.53
C ASN A 41 -8.76 -2.18 -16.43
N LEU A 42 -9.61 -2.12 -15.42
CA LEU A 42 -9.23 -1.73 -14.05
C LEU A 42 -8.73 -2.97 -13.30
N MET A 43 -7.86 -3.76 -13.93
CA MET A 43 -7.00 -4.68 -13.18
C MET A 43 -5.88 -3.82 -12.61
N LEU A 44 -6.03 -3.42 -11.35
CA LEU A 44 -4.89 -3.04 -10.52
C LEU A 44 -3.89 -4.20 -10.60
N ASP A 45 -2.72 -3.97 -11.19
CA ASP A 45 -1.62 -4.94 -11.23
C ASP A 45 -1.41 -5.47 -9.80
N GLU A 46 -1.81 -6.73 -9.53
CA GLU A 46 -1.46 -7.38 -8.27
C GLU A 46 0.06 -7.46 -8.23
N PRO A 47 0.71 -6.86 -7.21
CA PRO A 47 2.16 -6.90 -7.14
C PRO A 47 2.60 -8.37 -7.09
N LYS A 48 3.44 -8.81 -8.03
CA LYS A 48 4.10 -10.13 -7.99
C LYS A 48 5.11 -10.26 -6.82
N ASP A 49 5.08 -9.27 -5.94
CA ASP A 49 6.06 -8.93 -4.93
C ASP A 49 5.36 -8.90 -3.57
N PHE A 50 5.85 -9.69 -2.62
CA PHE A 50 5.19 -9.89 -1.33
C PHE A 50 5.12 -8.61 -0.49
N ILE A 51 6.19 -7.80 -0.47
CA ILE A 51 6.22 -6.54 0.29
C ILE A 51 5.32 -5.50 -0.38
N GLY A 52 5.37 -5.43 -1.72
CA GLY A 52 4.47 -4.62 -2.52
C GLY A 52 3.01 -4.98 -2.30
N PHE A 53 2.69 -6.28 -2.21
CA PHE A 53 1.35 -6.76 -1.92
C PHE A 53 0.87 -6.34 -0.52
N LEU A 54 1.69 -6.54 0.52
CA LEU A 54 1.34 -6.12 1.89
C LEU A 54 1.11 -4.61 1.99
N MET A 55 1.95 -3.81 1.33
CA MET A 55 1.81 -2.36 1.30
C MET A 55 0.60 -1.90 0.46
N ALA A 56 0.31 -2.59 -0.65
CA ALA A 56 -0.87 -2.36 -1.45
C ALA A 56 -2.14 -2.63 -0.63
N GLN A 57 -2.18 -3.73 0.13
CA GLN A 57 -3.31 -4.01 1.02
C GLN A 57 -3.49 -2.92 2.10
N LEU A 58 -2.39 -2.48 2.74
CA LEU A 58 -2.43 -1.43 3.74
C LEU A 58 -2.98 -0.10 3.16
N ILE A 59 -2.51 0.28 1.97
CA ILE A 59 -2.89 1.54 1.32
C ILE A 59 -4.29 1.46 0.71
N ASN A 60 -4.63 0.38 0.00
CA ASN A 60 -5.91 0.22 -0.67
C ASN A 60 -7.09 0.28 0.30
N ARG A 61 -6.95 -0.27 1.51
CA ARG A 61 -7.97 -0.16 2.58
C ARG A 61 -8.37 1.29 2.85
N GLN A 62 -7.46 2.25 2.68
CA GLN A 62 -7.73 3.66 2.92
C GLN A 62 -8.22 4.40 1.69
N LEU A 63 -7.85 3.92 0.51
CA LEU A 63 -8.37 4.45 -0.74
C LEU A 63 -9.85 4.09 -0.96
N GLU A 64 -10.46 3.30 -0.06
CA GLU A 64 -11.91 3.15 0.03
C GLU A 64 -12.61 4.45 0.44
N ASP A 65 -11.92 5.39 1.11
CA ASP A 65 -12.43 6.74 1.35
C ASP A 65 -12.34 7.57 0.05
N PRO A 66 -13.47 7.95 -0.57
CA PRO A 66 -13.48 8.68 -1.84
C PRO A 66 -12.74 10.03 -1.77
N ASN A 67 -12.72 10.66 -0.59
CA ASN A 67 -12.02 11.93 -0.40
C ASN A 67 -10.51 11.73 -0.43
N LEU A 68 -10.01 10.65 0.17
CA LEU A 68 -8.60 10.32 0.15
C LEU A 68 -8.16 9.83 -1.23
N GLU A 69 -8.97 8.98 -1.87
CA GLU A 69 -8.75 8.48 -3.23
C GLU A 69 -8.58 9.63 -4.23
N SER A 70 -9.50 10.59 -4.22
CA SER A 70 -9.45 11.78 -5.07
C SER A 70 -8.16 12.57 -4.87
N ARG A 71 -7.77 12.81 -3.61
CA ARG A 71 -6.54 13.54 -3.29
C ARG A 71 -5.29 12.83 -3.78
N VAL A 72 -5.24 11.49 -3.70
CA VAL A 72 -4.09 10.69 -4.10
C VAL A 72 -3.90 10.68 -5.61
N LYS A 73 -4.96 10.80 -6.41
CA LYS A 73 -4.89 10.90 -7.88
C LYS A 73 -4.09 12.11 -8.35
N ASP A 74 -4.10 13.21 -7.59
CA ASP A 74 -3.36 14.43 -7.92
C ASP A 74 -1.90 14.42 -7.47
N TRP A 75 -1.46 13.38 -6.76
CA TRP A 75 -0.09 13.32 -6.28
C TRP A 75 0.84 12.90 -7.41
N LYS A 76 1.96 13.62 -7.54
CA LYS A 76 3.07 13.33 -8.45
C LYS A 76 4.34 13.18 -7.62
N MET A 77 4.63 11.95 -7.21
CA MET A 77 5.79 11.65 -6.38
C MET A 77 6.16 10.17 -6.45
N THR A 78 7.43 9.88 -6.17
CA THR A 78 7.95 8.52 -6.11
C THR A 78 8.49 8.26 -4.71
N VAL A 79 8.07 7.18 -4.07
CA VAL A 79 8.55 6.77 -2.74
C VAL A 79 9.22 5.42 -2.84
N VAL A 80 10.47 5.32 -2.43
CA VAL A 80 11.16 4.04 -2.29
C VAL A 80 11.07 3.58 -0.84
N LEU A 81 10.46 2.43 -0.61
CA LEU A 81 10.54 1.69 0.64
C LEU A 81 11.81 0.84 0.61
N ALA A 82 12.84 1.28 1.32
CA ALA A 82 14.06 0.50 1.51
C ALA A 82 13.84 -0.49 2.67
N THR A 83 13.79 -1.78 2.34
CA THR A 83 13.64 -2.86 3.33
C THR A 83 14.92 -3.67 3.45
N ASP A 84 14.96 -4.54 4.46
CA ASP A 84 16.02 -5.51 4.70
C ASP A 84 15.97 -6.72 3.74
N TYR A 85 14.95 -6.85 2.89
CA TYR A 85 14.87 -7.90 1.86
C TYR A 85 15.15 -7.35 0.46
N TYR A 86 14.30 -6.44 -0.01
CA TYR A 86 14.47 -5.74 -1.27
C TYR A 86 13.68 -4.41 -1.25
N PRO A 87 14.11 -3.41 -2.03
CA PRO A 87 13.39 -2.16 -2.12
C PRO A 87 12.09 -2.31 -2.93
N VAL A 88 11.06 -1.58 -2.52
CA VAL A 88 9.80 -1.45 -3.26
C VAL A 88 9.57 0.01 -3.60
N THR A 89 9.26 0.31 -4.85
CA THR A 89 8.91 1.66 -5.30
C THR A 89 7.41 1.82 -5.38
N LEU A 90 6.91 2.91 -4.80
CA LEU A 90 5.55 3.41 -4.93
C LEU A 90 5.58 4.63 -5.84
N THR A 91 4.87 4.53 -6.96
CA THR A 91 4.71 5.65 -7.90
C THR A 91 3.32 6.23 -7.74
N PHE A 92 3.27 7.51 -7.39
CA PHE A 92 2.04 8.29 -7.33
C PHE A 92 1.91 9.10 -8.63
N ASP A 93 0.99 8.67 -9.49
CA ASP A 93 0.59 9.36 -10.73
C ASP A 93 -0.80 8.85 -11.13
N ARG A 94 -1.84 9.67 -10.92
CA ARG A 94 -3.26 9.27 -11.13
C ARG A 94 -3.68 8.04 -10.33
N GLY A 95 -3.06 7.81 -9.18
CA GLY A 95 -3.23 6.64 -8.33
C GLY A 95 -1.91 6.18 -7.74
N VAL A 96 -1.90 4.99 -7.12
CA VAL A 96 -0.69 4.39 -6.54
C VAL A 96 -0.35 3.11 -7.29
N ARG A 97 0.89 2.99 -7.77
CA ARG A 97 1.43 1.77 -8.38
C ARG A 97 2.63 1.28 -7.60
N PHE A 98 2.76 -0.03 -7.48
CA PHE A 98 3.85 -0.69 -6.75
C PHE A 98 4.75 -1.43 -7.75
N SER A 99 6.06 -1.28 -7.61
CA SER A 99 7.04 -2.01 -8.42
C SER A 99 8.23 -2.44 -7.56
N MET A 100 8.71 -3.67 -7.77
CA MET A 100 9.95 -4.15 -7.15
C MET A 100 11.15 -3.34 -7.65
N GLY A 101 12.08 -3.02 -6.76
CA GLY A 101 13.29 -2.26 -7.07
C GLY A 101 13.26 -0.84 -6.53
N ALA A 102 14.42 -0.17 -6.59
CA ALA A 102 14.58 1.22 -6.19
C ALA A 102 14.61 2.12 -7.43
N ALA A 103 13.70 3.09 -7.50
CA ALA A 103 13.79 4.18 -8.46
C ALA A 103 14.95 5.12 -8.10
N SER A 104 15.76 5.50 -9.10
CA SER A 104 16.91 6.39 -8.92
C SER A 104 16.52 7.85 -8.67
N ASP A 105 15.32 8.25 -9.05
CA ASP A 105 14.75 9.60 -8.94
C ASP A 105 13.69 9.71 -7.82
N ALA A 106 13.80 8.86 -6.80
CA ALA A 106 12.87 8.82 -5.68
C ALA A 106 12.72 10.19 -4.98
N THR A 107 11.47 10.67 -4.86
CA THR A 107 11.13 11.88 -4.10
C THR A 107 11.39 11.68 -2.61
N LEU A 108 11.04 10.50 -2.09
CA LEU A 108 11.29 10.09 -0.72
C LEU A 108 11.90 8.70 -0.70
N ILE A 109 12.81 8.47 0.25
CA ILE A 109 13.31 7.13 0.56
C ILE A 109 12.94 6.86 2.01
N VAL A 110 12.21 5.79 2.26
CA VAL A 110 11.73 5.41 3.58
C VAL A 110 12.30 4.05 3.92
N GLU A 111 13.20 4.03 4.90
CA GLU A 111 13.83 2.82 5.42
C GLU A 111 12.98 2.24 6.55
N MET A 112 12.68 0.95 6.46
CA MET A 112 12.04 0.19 7.53
C MET A 112 12.32 -1.30 7.37
N SER A 113 12.44 -2.03 8.48
CA SER A 113 12.55 -3.49 8.41
C SER A 113 11.23 -4.13 8.01
N PHE A 114 11.30 -5.32 7.42
CA PHE A 114 10.13 -6.14 7.13
C PHE A 114 9.32 -6.46 8.39
N GLY A 115 10.00 -6.70 9.52
CA GLY A 115 9.33 -6.84 10.82
C GLY A 115 8.56 -5.59 11.25
N THR A 116 8.98 -4.40 10.83
CA THR A 116 8.22 -3.16 11.06
C THR A 116 7.00 -3.09 10.15
N ILE A 117 7.13 -3.48 8.87
CA ILE A 117 5.98 -3.57 7.95
C ILE A 117 4.92 -4.51 8.51
N ILE A 118 5.29 -5.71 8.96
CA ILE A 118 4.34 -6.65 9.57
C ILE A 118 3.65 -6.02 10.79
N ARG A 119 4.41 -5.43 11.72
CA ARG A 119 3.80 -4.82 12.92
C ARG A 119 2.86 -3.65 12.60
N LEU A 120 3.12 -2.92 11.52
CA LEU A 120 2.21 -1.88 11.03
C LEU A 120 0.94 -2.51 10.45
N VAL A 121 1.07 -3.49 9.55
CA VAL A 121 -0.07 -4.20 8.94
C VAL A 121 -0.94 -4.90 10.00
N MET A 122 -0.32 -5.46 11.04
CA MET A 122 -0.99 -6.13 12.16
C MET A 122 -1.49 -5.17 13.24
N GLU A 123 -1.33 -3.85 13.06
CA GLU A 123 -1.73 -2.81 14.01
C GLU A 123 -1.08 -2.95 15.42
N GLU A 124 0.00 -3.73 15.53
CA GLU A 124 0.81 -3.87 16.75
C GLU A 124 1.62 -2.60 17.06
N THR A 125 1.91 -1.80 16.02
CA THR A 125 2.54 -0.48 16.14
C THR A 125 1.91 0.50 15.15
N SER A 126 2.09 1.80 15.40
CA SER A 126 1.65 2.86 14.48
C SER A 126 2.84 3.51 13.78
N THR A 127 2.63 4.12 12.61
CA THR A 127 3.70 4.85 11.88
C THR A 127 4.40 5.87 12.78
N ILE A 128 3.64 6.59 13.62
CA ILE A 128 4.20 7.58 14.55
C ILE A 128 5.09 6.90 15.59
N LYS A 129 4.61 5.82 16.23
CA LYS A 129 5.39 5.08 17.24
C LYS A 129 6.65 4.47 16.62
N ALA A 130 6.54 3.87 15.44
CA ALA A 130 7.67 3.28 14.72
C ALA A 130 8.70 4.35 14.31
N PHE A 131 8.25 5.53 13.88
CA PHE A 131 9.13 6.66 13.59
C PHE A 131 9.87 7.16 14.84
N LEU A 132 9.16 7.36 15.96
CA LEU A 132 9.75 7.81 17.22
C LEU A 132 10.77 6.80 17.79
N LYS A 133 10.56 5.51 17.54
CA LYS A 133 11.50 4.44 17.90
C LYS A 133 12.69 4.31 16.94
N GLY A 134 12.73 5.08 15.84
CA GLY A 134 13.75 4.98 14.81
C GLY A 134 13.64 3.74 13.91
N GLU A 135 12.50 3.04 13.97
CA GLU A 135 12.21 1.84 13.17
C GLU A 135 11.77 2.20 11.74
N ILE A 136 11.31 3.44 11.55
CA ILE A 136 11.08 4.07 10.23
C ILE A 136 12.01 5.29 10.14
N LYS A 137 12.84 5.35 9.09
CA LYS A 137 13.66 6.53 8.77
C LYS A 137 13.27 7.04 7.40
N ALA A 138 13.17 8.36 7.23
CA ALA A 138 12.83 8.96 5.95
C ALA A 138 13.92 9.93 5.51
N ARG A 139 14.39 9.76 4.27
CA ARG A 139 15.27 10.69 3.57
C ARG A 139 14.48 11.44 2.49
N GLY A 140 14.97 12.61 2.09
CA GLY A 140 14.29 13.48 1.13
C GLY A 140 13.25 14.43 1.75
N MET A 141 12.96 14.31 3.06
CA MET A 141 11.96 15.13 3.75
C MET A 141 12.25 16.64 3.70
N PHE A 142 13.51 17.05 3.76
CA PHE A 142 13.90 18.47 3.71
C PHE A 142 13.76 19.06 2.30
N ARG A 143 13.92 18.22 1.26
CA ARG A 143 13.79 18.63 -0.14
C ARG A 143 12.33 18.63 -0.60
N HIS A 144 11.52 17.72 -0.06
CA HIS A 144 10.13 17.53 -0.44
C HIS A 144 9.18 17.42 0.79
N PRO A 145 9.03 18.49 1.59
CA PRO A 145 8.24 18.45 2.82
C PRO A 145 6.75 18.17 2.57
N VAL A 146 6.21 18.64 1.44
CA VAL A 146 4.82 18.36 1.04
C VAL A 146 4.63 16.89 0.71
N ALA A 147 5.58 16.27 -0.01
CA ALA A 147 5.54 14.84 -0.31
C ALA A 147 5.60 14.02 0.98
N MET A 148 6.46 14.41 1.91
CA MET A 148 6.58 13.78 3.23
C MET A 148 5.26 13.85 4.00
N LYS A 149 4.64 15.02 4.09
CA LYS A 149 3.34 15.20 4.75
C LYS A 149 2.24 14.34 4.11
N ARG A 150 2.21 14.28 2.77
CA ARG A 150 1.26 13.45 2.01
C ARG A 150 1.44 11.97 2.33
N PHE A 151 2.68 11.48 2.23
CA PHE A 151 3.00 10.07 2.49
C PHE A 151 2.73 9.66 3.94
N TYR A 152 3.12 10.49 4.91
CA TYR A 152 2.79 10.24 6.32
C TYR A 152 1.30 10.29 6.59
N GLY A 153 0.58 11.23 5.97
CA GLY A 153 -0.88 11.30 6.07
C GLY A 153 -1.53 10.02 5.57
N LEU A 154 -1.07 9.49 4.43
CA LEU A 154 -1.55 8.23 3.86
C LEU A 154 -1.26 7.04 4.80
N LEU A 155 -0.02 6.88 5.25
CA LEU A 155 0.35 5.79 6.16
C LEU A 155 -0.35 5.89 7.53
N ASN A 156 -0.56 7.09 8.04
CA ASN A 156 -1.22 7.27 9.33
C ASN A 156 -2.74 7.05 9.23
N ALA A 157 -3.37 7.43 8.11
CA ALA A 157 -4.74 7.03 7.82
C ALA A 157 -4.83 5.49 7.78
N ALA A 158 -3.87 4.84 7.12
CA ALA A 158 -3.80 3.39 6.99
C ALA A 158 -3.74 2.59 8.28
N LEU A 159 -3.34 3.22 9.38
CA LEU A 159 -3.12 2.57 10.66
C LEU A 159 -4.02 3.10 11.78
N LYS A 160 -4.95 4.01 11.47
CA LYS A 160 -5.98 4.50 12.39
C LYS A 160 -7.36 3.91 12.10
N GLY A 161 -7.46 3.01 11.11
CA GLY A 161 -8.64 2.19 10.87
C GLY A 161 -8.86 1.17 11.98
#